data_AF-A0A553L866-F1
#
_entry.id   AF-A0A553L866-F1
#
_cell.length_a   1.000
_cell.length_b   1.000
_cell.length_c   1.000
_cell.angle_alpha   90.00
_cell.angle_beta   90.00
_cell.angle_gamma   90.00
#
_symmetry.space_group_name_H-M   'P 1'
#
loop_
_entity.id
_entity.type
_entity.pdbx_description
1 polymer ?
#
loop_
_entity_poly.entity_id
_entity_poly.type
_entity_poly.pdbx_seq_one_letter_code
_entity_poly.pdbx_strand_id
1 'polypeptide(L)'
;MIDKELVLQKEWEILQQEYAGFEKWSLLIKVFSVVICSTLVFHQKLDFVIFCLCIVLWMLDAIWKTFQARTEQRILVIEQGLAKQSDVVAMQFHTHWQQSRPSAAGLIIEYVKSGLSPTVCLPHICVLSVCVLLMWWL
;
A
#
# COMPACT_ATOMS: atom_id res chain seq x y z
N MET A 1 -13.69 20.74 -25.83
CA MET A 1 -13.05 21.18 -24.57
C MET A 1 -13.75 20.59 -23.36
N ILE A 2 -15.08 20.79 -23.20
CA ILE A 2 -15.89 20.25 -22.09
C ILE A 2 -15.75 18.71 -21.92
N ASP A 3 -15.69 17.97 -23.03
CA ASP A 3 -15.60 16.51 -23.00
C ASP A 3 -14.28 15.99 -22.40
N LYS A 4 -13.15 16.65 -22.70
CA LYS A 4 -11.82 16.25 -22.19
C LYS A 4 -11.71 16.48 -20.68
N GLU A 5 -12.21 17.61 -20.21
CA GLU A 5 -12.22 17.95 -18.78
C GLU A 5 -13.13 17.00 -18.00
N LEU A 6 -14.32 16.69 -18.54
CA LEU A 6 -15.25 15.74 -17.95
C LEU A 6 -14.65 14.34 -17.81
N VAL A 7 -13.95 13.86 -18.85
CA VAL A 7 -13.29 12.54 -18.82
C VAL A 7 -12.15 12.51 -17.79
N LEU A 8 -11.36 13.59 -17.68
CA LEU A 8 -10.31 13.72 -16.66
C LEU A 8 -10.88 13.78 -15.24
N GLN A 9 -11.95 14.54 -15.01
CA GLN A 9 -12.66 14.58 -13.74
C GLN A 9 -13.18 13.19 -13.37
N LYS A 10 -13.71 12.44 -14.34
CA LYS A 10 -14.19 11.09 -14.08
C LYS A 10 -13.07 10.11 -13.72
N GLU A 11 -11.94 10.21 -14.41
CA GLU A 11 -10.73 9.46 -14.05
C GLU A 11 -10.27 9.82 -12.64
N TRP A 12 -10.22 11.10 -12.29
CA TRP A 12 -9.84 11.57 -10.96
C TRP A 12 -10.74 11.00 -9.87
N GLU A 13 -12.07 11.06 -10.05
CA GLU A 13 -13.03 10.51 -9.07
C GLU A 13 -12.78 9.02 -8.79
N ILE A 14 -12.57 8.22 -9.85
CA ILE A 14 -12.34 6.77 -9.73
C ILE A 14 -11.03 6.51 -9.00
N LEU A 15 -9.95 7.18 -9.40
CA LEU A 15 -8.64 7.00 -8.76
C LEU A 15 -8.66 7.45 -7.30
N GLN A 16 -9.39 8.51 -6.97
CA GLN A 16 -9.52 9.01 -5.60
C GLN A 16 -10.25 7.99 -4.70
N GLN A 17 -11.29 7.33 -5.23
CA GLN A 17 -12.00 6.26 -4.52
C GLN A 17 -11.09 5.05 -4.26
N GLU A 18 -10.32 4.62 -5.27
CA GLU A 18 -9.35 3.53 -5.13
C GLU A 18 -8.24 3.89 -4.13
N TYR A 19 -7.72 5.13 -4.18
CA TYR A 19 -6.74 5.63 -3.22
C TYR A 19 -7.23 5.50 -1.77
N ALA A 20 -8.47 5.94 -1.50
CA ALA A 20 -9.09 5.78 -0.19
C ALA A 20 -9.36 4.31 0.16
N GLY A 21 -9.60 3.45 -0.84
CA GLY A 21 -9.74 2.01 -0.69
C GLY A 21 -8.46 1.35 -0.15
N PHE A 22 -7.29 1.73 -0.68
CA PHE A 22 -6.01 1.18 -0.23
C PHE A 22 -5.75 1.40 1.27
N GLU A 23 -6.13 2.56 1.82
CA GLU A 23 -6.04 2.81 3.26
C GLU A 23 -6.90 1.84 4.08
N LYS A 24 -8.14 1.59 3.63
CA LYS A 24 -9.07 0.67 4.32
C LYS A 24 -8.51 -0.76 4.32
N TRP A 25 -8.01 -1.22 3.18
CA TRP A 25 -7.42 -2.55 3.06
C TRP A 25 -6.12 -2.69 3.86
N SER A 26 -5.27 -1.65 3.84
CA SER A 26 -4.05 -1.58 4.65
C SER A 26 -4.36 -1.68 6.15
N LEU A 27 -5.39 -0.97 6.63
CA LEU A 27 -5.84 -1.06 8.01
C LEU A 27 -6.36 -2.46 8.35
N LEU A 28 -7.13 -3.08 7.46
CA LEU A 28 -7.66 -4.42 7.65
C LEU A 28 -6.53 -5.45 7.82
N ILE A 29 -5.47 -5.37 7.01
CA ILE A 29 -4.29 -6.24 7.14
C ILE A 29 -3.63 -6.07 8.52
N LYS A 30 -3.46 -4.82 8.99
CA LYS A 30 -2.88 -4.53 10.32
C LYS A 30 -3.73 -5.11 11.45
N VAL A 31 -5.05 -4.88 11.42
CA VAL A 31 -5.98 -5.41 12.42
C VAL A 31 -5.97 -6.93 12.42
N PHE A 32 -5.97 -7.55 11.24
CA PHE A 32 -5.90 -9.00 11.09
C PHE A 32 -4.60 -9.58 11.70
N SER A 33 -3.46 -8.94 11.45
CA SER A 33 -2.17 -9.29 12.06
C SER A 33 -2.22 -9.25 13.59
N VAL A 34 -2.81 -8.19 14.15
CA VAL A 34 -2.99 -8.05 15.61
C VAL A 34 -3.89 -9.14 16.17
N VAL A 35 -5.03 -9.44 15.52
CA VAL A 35 -5.96 -10.49 15.98
C VAL A 35 -5.28 -11.88 15.98
N ILE A 36 -4.50 -12.19 14.94
CA ILE A 36 -3.75 -13.45 14.86
C ILE A 36 -2.72 -13.55 15.99
N CYS A 37 -1.82 -12.57 16.15
CA CYS A 37 -0.83 -12.67 17.24
C CYS A 37 -1.56 -12.70 18.60
N SER A 38 -2.64 -11.92 18.81
CA SER A 38 -3.40 -11.90 20.08
C SER A 38 -4.01 -13.25 20.45
N THR A 39 -4.72 -13.89 19.52
CA THR A 39 -5.39 -15.19 19.77
C THR A 39 -4.38 -16.30 20.10
N LEU A 40 -3.21 -16.28 19.47
CA LEU A 40 -2.17 -17.27 19.66
C LEU A 40 -1.35 -17.07 20.95
N VAL A 41 -1.23 -15.82 21.43
CA VAL A 41 -0.70 -15.53 22.78
C VAL A 41 -1.50 -16.28 23.83
N PHE A 42 -2.84 -16.21 23.78
CA PHE A 42 -3.70 -16.87 24.77
C PHE A 42 -3.61 -18.39 24.73
N HIS A 43 -3.24 -18.97 23.60
CA HIS A 43 -3.04 -20.42 23.46
C HIS A 43 -1.62 -20.89 23.75
N GLN A 44 -0.67 -19.98 24.05
CA GLN A 44 0.76 -20.28 24.27
C GLN A 44 1.40 -21.09 23.11
N LYS A 45 0.89 -20.93 21.89
CA LYS A 45 1.35 -21.67 20.69
C LYS A 45 1.96 -20.72 19.67
N LEU A 46 2.92 -19.90 20.12
CA LEU A 46 3.69 -19.06 19.22
C LEU A 46 4.87 -19.86 18.69
N ASP A 47 4.77 -20.27 17.42
CA ASP A 47 5.83 -20.94 16.67
C ASP A 47 6.40 -19.98 15.61
N PHE A 48 7.61 -20.27 15.12
CA PHE A 48 8.31 -19.55 14.07
C PHE A 48 7.44 -19.30 12.82
N VAL A 49 6.52 -20.22 12.53
CA VAL A 49 5.52 -20.09 11.45
C VAL A 49 4.71 -18.80 11.56
N ILE A 50 4.34 -18.38 12.77
CA ILE A 50 3.55 -17.16 13.00
C ILE A 50 4.37 -15.91 12.77
N PHE A 51 5.64 -15.94 13.20
CA PHE A 51 6.58 -14.85 12.91
C PHE A 51 6.74 -14.66 11.39
N CYS A 52 6.91 -15.76 10.64
CA CYS A 52 6.93 -15.73 9.18
C CYS A 52 5.63 -15.19 8.59
N LEU A 53 4.47 -15.58 9.12
CA LEU A 53 3.18 -15.09 8.66
C LEU A 53 3.02 -13.58 8.88
N CYS A 54 3.46 -13.04 10.02
CA CYS A 54 3.47 -11.60 10.28
C CYS A 54 4.35 -10.84 9.29
N ILE A 55 5.50 -11.40 8.90
CA ILE A 55 6.35 -10.82 7.84
C ILE A 55 5.62 -10.82 6.49
N VAL A 56 4.91 -11.89 6.14
CA VAL A 56 4.11 -11.94 4.91
C VAL A 56 3.02 -10.87 4.93
N LEU A 57 2.31 -10.70 6.06
CA LEU A 57 1.30 -9.64 6.21
C LEU A 57 1.91 -8.24 6.07
N TRP A 58 3.11 -8.02 6.60
CA TRP A 58 3.84 -6.76 6.40
C TRP A 58 4.20 -6.52 4.93
N MET A 59 4.66 -7.54 4.21
CA MET A 59 4.95 -7.43 2.78
C MET A 59 3.70 -7.15 1.96
N LEU A 60 2.56 -7.77 2.27
CA LEU A 60 1.29 -7.50 1.59
C LEU A 60 0.84 -6.05 1.77
N ASP A 61 0.98 -5.51 3.00
CA ASP A 61 0.69 -4.11 3.29
C ASP A 61 1.61 -3.15 2.51
N ALA A 62 2.90 -3.49 2.40
CA ALA A 62 3.86 -2.74 1.60
C ALA A 62 3.46 -2.68 0.11
N ILE A 63 3.00 -3.80 -0.45
CA ILE A 63 2.52 -3.87 -1.84
C ILE A 63 1.31 -2.93 -2.03
N TRP A 64 0.35 -2.92 -1.11
CA TRP A 64 -0.80 -1.99 -1.15
C TRP A 64 -0.35 -0.54 -1.09
N LYS A 65 0.60 -0.17 -0.23
CA LYS A 65 1.14 1.19 -0.21
C LYS A 65 1.89 1.58 -1.46
N THR A 66 2.56 0.64 -2.12
CA THR A 66 3.19 0.92 -3.41
C THR A 66 2.15 1.23 -4.49
N PHE A 67 1.07 0.46 -4.60
CA PHE A 67 -0.02 0.77 -5.54
C PHE A 67 -0.72 2.09 -5.19
N GLN A 68 -0.90 2.39 -3.91
CA GLN A 68 -1.43 3.67 -3.46
C GLN A 68 -0.56 4.85 -3.91
N ALA A 69 0.76 4.76 -3.72
CA ALA A 69 1.70 5.80 -4.15
C ALA A 69 1.69 6.03 -5.67
N ARG A 70 1.56 4.96 -6.47
CA ARG A 70 1.42 5.08 -7.94
C ARG A 70 0.11 5.75 -8.35
N THR A 71 -0.97 5.45 -7.63
CA THR A 71 -2.29 6.07 -7.84
C THR A 71 -2.23 7.56 -7.53
N GLU A 72 -1.58 7.93 -6.42
CA GLU A 72 -1.33 9.33 -6.02
C GLU A 72 -0.59 10.12 -7.11
N GLN A 73 0.47 9.54 -7.68
CA GLN A 73 1.23 10.19 -8.74
C GLN A 73 0.34 10.54 -9.94
N ARG A 74 -0.58 9.65 -10.34
CA ARG A 74 -1.52 9.93 -11.44
C ARG A 74 -2.55 10.97 -11.05
N ILE A 75 -3.10 10.90 -9.84
CA ILE A 75 -4.04 11.90 -9.32
C ILE A 75 -3.42 13.31 -9.43
N LEU A 76 -2.19 13.48 -8.95
CA LEU A 76 -1.48 14.77 -9.01
C LEU A 76 -1.27 15.26 -10.45
N VAL A 77 -1.00 14.37 -11.41
CA VAL A 77 -0.90 14.72 -12.85
C VAL A 77 -2.25 15.20 -13.39
N ILE A 78 -3.35 14.55 -13.02
CA ILE A 78 -4.70 14.96 -13.45
C ILE A 78 -5.08 16.31 -12.83
N GLU A 79 -4.79 16.53 -11.54
CA GLU A 79 -5.05 17.80 -10.86
C GLU A 79 -4.30 18.97 -11.50
N GLN A 80 -3.03 18.77 -11.84
CA GLN A 80 -2.26 19.75 -12.59
C GLN A 80 -2.83 19.97 -14.01
N GLY A 81 -3.33 18.90 -14.64
CA GLY A 81 -4.05 18.91 -15.91
C GLY A 81 -5.25 19.85 -15.90
N LEU A 82 -6.14 19.61 -14.94
CA LEU A 82 -7.37 20.37 -14.72
C LEU A 82 -7.08 21.83 -14.32
N ALA A 83 -6.15 22.05 -13.38
CA ALA A 83 -5.84 23.40 -12.89
C ALA A 83 -5.21 24.32 -13.94
N LYS A 84 -4.35 23.77 -14.82
CA LYS A 84 -3.64 24.56 -15.84
C LYS A 84 -4.30 24.52 -17.22
N GLN A 85 -5.45 23.85 -17.37
CA GLN A 85 -6.06 23.52 -18.67
C GLN A 85 -5.03 22.95 -19.65
N SER A 86 -4.14 22.12 -19.14
CA SER A 86 -3.01 21.60 -19.92
C SER A 86 -3.41 20.35 -20.70
N ASP A 87 -2.56 19.94 -21.64
CA ASP A 87 -2.94 18.94 -22.64
C ASP A 87 -2.91 17.48 -22.15
N VAL A 88 -3.06 17.26 -20.84
CA VAL A 88 -3.06 15.93 -20.22
C VAL A 88 -4.11 15.03 -20.87
N VAL A 89 -3.67 13.86 -21.32
CA VAL A 89 -4.55 12.84 -21.90
C VAL A 89 -5.11 11.96 -20.78
N ALA A 90 -6.42 11.77 -20.78
CA ALA A 90 -7.11 10.93 -19.81
C ALA A 90 -6.86 9.43 -20.07
N MET A 91 -7.17 8.62 -19.06
CA MET A 91 -7.11 7.15 -19.08
C MET A 91 -5.72 6.60 -19.41
N GLN A 92 -4.66 7.29 -18.98
CA GLN A 92 -3.27 6.90 -19.23
C GLN A 92 -2.58 6.25 -18.03
N PHE A 93 -3.32 5.84 -17.00
CA PHE A 93 -2.74 5.27 -15.77
C PHE A 93 -1.76 4.11 -16.04
N HIS A 94 -2.21 3.08 -16.75
CA HIS A 94 -1.38 1.91 -17.05
C HIS A 94 -0.33 2.18 -18.13
N THR A 95 -0.68 2.95 -19.17
CA THR A 95 0.26 3.31 -20.25
C THR A 95 1.45 4.08 -19.70
N HIS A 96 1.18 5.08 -18.86
CA HIS A 96 2.21 5.90 -18.21
C HIS A 96 3.10 5.04 -17.31
N TRP A 97 2.51 4.14 -16.52
CA TRP A 97 3.28 3.21 -15.70
C TRP A 97 4.16 2.30 -16.55
N GLN A 98 3.64 1.73 -17.64
CA GLN A 98 4.41 0.83 -18.49
C GLN A 98 5.63 1.51 -19.12
N GLN A 99 5.49 2.77 -19.53
CA GLN A 99 6.59 3.57 -20.10
C GLN A 99 7.66 3.94 -19.07
N SER A 100 7.27 4.11 -17.81
CA SER A 100 8.18 4.50 -16.70
C SER A 100 8.54 3.33 -15.78
N ARG A 101 8.18 2.09 -16.17
CA ARG A 101 8.28 0.92 -15.30
C ARG A 101 9.73 0.66 -14.90
N PRO A 102 10.05 0.62 -13.60
CA PRO A 102 11.37 0.25 -13.12
C PRO A 102 11.75 -1.19 -13.52
N SER A 103 13.05 -1.48 -13.51
CA SER A 103 13.55 -2.86 -13.61
C SER A 103 13.02 -3.72 -12.45
N ALA A 104 13.14 -5.05 -12.56
CA ALA A 104 12.72 -5.95 -11.47
C ALA A 104 13.35 -5.59 -10.11
N ALA A 105 14.63 -5.22 -10.10
CA ALA A 105 15.30 -4.72 -8.90
C ALA A 105 14.71 -3.40 -8.41
N GLY A 106 14.36 -2.49 -9.32
CA GLY A 106 13.67 -1.25 -8.99
C GLY A 106 12.31 -1.47 -8.33
N LEU A 107 11.54 -2.46 -8.79
CA LEU A 107 10.25 -2.83 -8.18
C LEU A 107 10.43 -3.35 -6.75
N ILE A 108 11.44 -4.19 -6.51
CA ILE A 108 11.76 -4.68 -5.16
C ILE A 108 12.11 -3.50 -4.24
N ILE A 109 12.94 -2.56 -4.72
CA ILE A 109 13.29 -1.36 -3.96
C ILE A 109 12.06 -0.52 -3.62
N GLU A 110 11.10 -0.40 -4.54
CA GLU A 110 9.85 0.32 -4.33
C GLU A 110 9.03 -0.34 -3.20
N TYR A 111 8.88 -1.67 -3.23
CA TYR A 111 8.18 -2.41 -2.18
C TYR A 111 8.89 -2.29 -0.83
N VAL A 112 10.22 -2.37 -0.80
CA VAL A 112 11.01 -2.18 0.44
C VAL A 112 10.81 -0.78 0.99
N LYS A 113 10.90 0.27 0.16
CA LYS A 113 10.68 1.66 0.58
C LYS A 113 9.27 1.86 1.13
N SER A 114 8.25 1.32 0.46
CA SER A 114 6.87 1.38 0.96
C SER A 114 6.70 0.64 2.29
N GLY A 115 7.33 -0.54 2.45
CA GLY A 115 7.29 -1.31 3.70
C GLY A 115 7.98 -0.61 4.87
N LEU A 116 9.04 0.16 4.60
CA LEU A 116 9.79 0.95 5.58
C LEU A 116 9.14 2.30 5.89
N SER A 117 8.08 2.70 5.18
CA SER A 117 7.37 3.93 5.51
C SER A 117 6.84 3.86 6.96
N PRO A 118 6.92 4.94 7.75
CA PRO A 118 6.53 4.90 9.16
C PRO A 118 5.10 4.39 9.39
N THR A 119 4.18 4.72 8.48
CA THR A 119 2.76 4.33 8.55
C THR A 119 2.51 2.83 8.31
N VAL A 120 3.46 2.13 7.68
CA VAL A 120 3.41 0.67 7.48
C VAL A 120 4.27 -0.04 8.51
N CYS A 121 5.50 0.43 8.69
CA CYS A 121 6.52 -0.24 9.48
C CYS A 121 6.17 -0.29 10.97
N LEU A 122 5.67 0.82 11.54
CA LEU A 122 5.46 0.93 12.99
C LEU A 122 4.50 -0.15 13.53
N PRO A 123 3.29 -0.36 12.98
CA PRO A 123 2.38 -1.39 13.48
C PRO A 123 2.95 -2.81 13.39
N HIS A 124 3.63 -3.15 12.28
CA HIS A 124 4.18 -4.49 12.08
C HIS A 124 5.41 -4.75 12.96
N ILE A 125 6.27 -3.75 13.17
CA ILE A 125 7.38 -3.85 14.13
C ILE A 125 6.86 -4.12 15.53
N CYS A 126 5.79 -3.44 15.97
CA CYS A 126 5.19 -3.70 17.29
C CYS A 126 4.72 -5.15 17.41
N VAL A 127 4.00 -5.68 16.41
CA VAL A 127 3.54 -7.07 16.41
C VAL A 127 4.71 -8.06 16.42
N LEU A 128 5.72 -7.84 15.57
CA LEU A 128 6.91 -8.70 15.52
C LEU A 128 7.70 -8.66 16.83
N SER A 129 7.82 -7.49 17.46
CA SER A 129 8.52 -7.35 18.75
C SER A 129 7.83 -8.13 19.85
N VAL A 130 6.50 -8.07 19.93
CA VAL A 130 5.71 -8.88 20.87
C VAL A 130 5.92 -10.36 20.60
N CYS A 131 5.88 -10.78 19.34
CA CYS A 131 5.97 -12.19 19.00
C CYS A 131 7.40 -12.75 19.22
N VAL A 132 8.47 -11.94 19.11
CA VAL A 132 9.85 -12.28 19.55
C VAL A 132 9.98 -12.36 21.08
N LEU A 133 9.44 -11.38 21.82
CA LEU A 133 9.50 -11.37 23.29
C LEU A 133 8.82 -12.62 23.89
N LEU A 134 7.70 -13.03 23.33
CA LEU A 134 6.95 -14.21 23.79
C LEU A 134 7.66 -15.52 23.45
N MET A 135 8.32 -15.63 22.29
CA MET A 135 9.13 -16.80 21.94
C MET A 135 10.34 -16.99 22.86
N TRP A 136 10.90 -15.91 23.40
CA TRP A 136 12.00 -16.01 24.36
C TRP A 136 11.50 -16.41 25.75
N TRP A 137 10.28 -16.00 26.12
CA TRP A 137 9.72 -16.20 27.45
C TRP A 137 9.09 -17.58 27.68
N LEU A 138 8.54 -18.20 26.62
CA LEU A 138 7.98 -19.56 26.60
C LEU A 138 9.07 -20.62 26.36
#